data_AF-A0A327GX56-F1
#
_entry.id   AF-A0A327GX56-F1
#
_cell.length_a   1.000
_cell.length_b   1.000
_cell.length_c   1.000
_cell.angle_alpha   90.00
_cell.angle_beta   90.00
_cell.angle_gamma   90.00
#
_symmetry.space_group_name_H-M   'P 1'
#
loop_
_entity.id
_entity.type
_entity.pdbx_description
1 polymer ?
#
loop_
_entity_poly.entity_id
_entity_poly.type
_entity_poly.pdbx_seq_one_letter_code
_entity_poly.pdbx_strand_id
1 'polypeptide(L)'
;MTLIEAVPNISEGRDPSVIQAAREAIESGGSTVLGIEPDADYNRTVLTYVGSHDEVVRSSVQLIRVASEHIDMRHHEGNHPRMGAVDVMPFVPLGETKTEEAQIAVDEVYEQLESTHLMFRYGNSAKMPSRSRLPTLRKGGYEGLKERFLGGRWNNEETRHPDNWNGEWTEINEKFGAMAIGVRPVLIAYNVNVKEEAPMASSVAAKVIRSSGFPIKAGSGSKIRVRGLLQSVQGMGVPLESHGISQVSMNLSDPDQTSIHLAYETIRSIIEPMGVEVSGSEIVGLVPLDSMLEAGRWYHGSDDDHETLVKKAIDGLGLNSLGEFDPNTRIIEWALRAMREE
;
A
#
# COMPACT_ATOMS: atom_id res chain seq x y z
N MET A 1 13.05 10.25 -20.37
CA MET A 1 12.45 11.11 -19.33
C MET A 1 12.27 10.23 -18.11
N THR A 2 12.83 10.62 -16.98
CA THR A 2 12.61 9.92 -15.70
C THR A 2 11.11 9.92 -15.44
N LEU A 3 10.54 8.76 -15.12
CA LEU A 3 9.14 8.58 -14.86
C LEU A 3 9.00 7.83 -13.54
N ILE A 4 8.45 8.52 -12.55
CA ILE A 4 8.32 8.01 -11.20
C ILE A 4 6.84 8.04 -10.84
N GLU A 5 6.36 6.93 -10.28
CA GLU A 5 5.09 6.86 -9.59
C GLU A 5 5.31 7.16 -8.11
N ALA A 6 4.43 7.96 -7.52
CA ALA A 6 4.30 8.07 -6.08
C ALA A 6 2.93 7.55 -5.65
N VAL A 7 2.93 6.73 -4.58
CA VAL A 7 1.70 6.07 -4.08
C VAL A 7 1.44 6.40 -2.59
N PRO A 8 1.32 7.69 -2.20
CA PRO A 8 1.11 8.03 -0.80
C PRO A 8 -0.16 7.47 -0.21
N ASN A 9 -0.14 7.28 1.11
CA ASN A 9 -1.33 6.95 1.87
C ASN A 9 -1.58 8.04 2.91
N ILE A 10 -2.70 8.73 2.77
CA ILE A 10 -3.14 9.73 3.74
C ILE A 10 -4.16 9.12 4.70
N SER A 11 -4.13 9.55 5.95
CA SER A 11 -5.05 9.12 7.02
C SER A 11 -6.33 9.95 6.97
N GLU A 12 -7.04 9.87 5.84
CA GLU A 12 -8.35 10.47 5.62
C GLU A 12 -9.04 9.66 4.52
N GLY A 13 -10.28 9.22 4.73
CA GLY A 13 -11.06 8.46 3.75
C GLY A 13 -12.55 8.80 3.75
N ARG A 14 -12.95 9.87 4.45
CA ARG A 14 -14.34 10.24 4.73
C ARG A 14 -14.66 11.67 4.31
N ASP A 15 -13.75 12.62 4.52
CA ASP A 15 -13.94 14.02 4.15
C ASP A 15 -13.52 14.27 2.69
N PRO A 16 -14.49 14.45 1.76
CA PRO A 16 -14.18 14.66 0.36
C PRO A 16 -13.45 15.99 0.11
N SER A 17 -13.59 16.98 0.98
CA SER A 17 -12.93 18.28 0.81
C SER A 17 -11.42 18.18 1.02
N VAL A 18 -10.99 17.37 1.99
CA VAL A 18 -9.56 17.10 2.26
C VAL A 18 -8.96 16.26 1.13
N ILE A 19 -9.70 15.25 0.65
CA ILE A 19 -9.26 14.41 -0.48
C ILE A 19 -9.13 15.24 -1.76
N GLN A 20 -10.07 16.15 -2.01
CA GLN A 20 -10.02 17.06 -3.15
C GLN A 20 -8.85 18.05 -3.04
N ALA A 21 -8.60 18.61 -1.86
CA ALA A 21 -7.43 19.48 -1.64
C ALA A 21 -6.11 18.72 -1.87
N ALA A 22 -6.03 17.45 -1.47
CA ALA A 22 -4.88 16.59 -1.74
C ALA A 22 -4.67 16.36 -3.25
N ARG A 23 -5.76 16.14 -4.00
CA ARG A 23 -5.71 16.06 -5.48
C ARG A 23 -5.15 17.33 -6.10
N GLU A 24 -5.73 18.48 -5.73
CA GLU A 24 -5.35 19.77 -6.28
C GLU A 24 -3.88 20.09 -6.00
N ALA A 25 -3.37 19.74 -4.81
CA ALA A 25 -1.96 19.89 -4.46
C ALA A 25 -1.01 19.06 -5.34
N ILE A 26 -1.44 17.86 -5.74
CA ILE A 26 -0.66 17.00 -6.65
C ILE A 26 -0.66 17.62 -8.05
N GLU A 27 -1.85 17.96 -8.57
CA GLU A 27 -2.00 18.53 -9.91
C GLU A 27 -1.27 19.88 -10.03
N SER A 28 -1.27 20.72 -8.98
CA SER A 28 -0.52 21.99 -8.97
C SER A 28 0.99 21.82 -8.88
N GLY A 29 1.47 20.66 -8.41
CA GLY A 29 2.89 20.28 -8.48
C GLY A 29 3.34 19.85 -9.89
N GLY A 30 2.37 19.55 -10.77
CA GLY A 30 2.57 19.15 -12.16
C GLY A 30 2.51 17.65 -12.41
N SER A 31 2.31 16.82 -11.36
CA SER A 31 2.11 15.38 -11.56
C SER A 31 0.71 15.07 -12.06
N THR A 32 0.59 14.00 -12.85
CA THR A 32 -0.69 13.48 -13.32
C THR A 32 -1.24 12.49 -12.30
N VAL A 33 -2.44 12.77 -11.78
CA VAL A 33 -3.14 11.86 -10.88
C VAL A 33 -3.75 10.71 -11.69
N LEU A 34 -3.35 9.47 -11.37
CA LEU A 34 -3.86 8.25 -12.00
C LEU A 34 -4.97 7.59 -11.18
N GLY A 35 -4.97 7.78 -9.87
CA GLY A 35 -5.98 7.18 -9.00
C GLY A 35 -6.09 7.89 -7.65
N ILE A 36 -7.32 7.98 -7.16
CA ILE A 36 -7.65 8.41 -5.80
C ILE A 36 -8.68 7.43 -5.26
N GLU A 37 -8.30 6.68 -4.23
CA GLU A 37 -9.07 5.56 -3.73
C GLU A 37 -9.30 5.76 -2.23
N PRO A 38 -10.34 6.55 -1.85
CA PRO A 38 -10.71 6.73 -0.47
C PRO A 38 -11.47 5.50 0.04
N ASP A 39 -11.11 5.08 1.26
CA ASP A 39 -11.79 4.01 1.97
C ASP A 39 -12.25 4.53 3.34
N ALA A 40 -13.56 4.66 3.51
CA ALA A 40 -14.18 5.21 4.71
C ALA A 40 -14.08 4.27 5.93
N ASP A 41 -14.02 2.95 5.68
CA ASP A 41 -13.91 1.90 6.71
C ASP A 41 -12.48 1.84 7.25
N TYR A 42 -11.48 1.98 6.37
CA TYR A 42 -10.07 2.17 6.75
C TYR A 42 -9.75 3.59 7.22
N ASN A 43 -10.60 4.55 6.88
CA ASN A 43 -10.35 5.99 7.01
C ASN A 43 -8.97 6.38 6.44
N ARG A 44 -8.73 5.95 5.21
CA ARG A 44 -7.46 6.10 4.48
C ARG A 44 -7.74 6.33 3.01
N THR A 45 -6.94 7.16 2.37
CA THR A 45 -6.96 7.33 0.91
C THR A 45 -5.61 6.94 0.35
N VAL A 46 -5.64 6.06 -0.66
CA VAL A 46 -4.48 5.78 -1.51
C VAL A 46 -4.52 6.76 -2.68
N LEU A 47 -3.45 7.52 -2.84
CA LEU A 47 -3.27 8.45 -3.95
C LEU A 47 -2.21 7.87 -4.86
N THR A 48 -2.45 7.86 -6.16
CA THR A 48 -1.49 7.40 -7.16
C THR A 48 -1.31 8.48 -8.20
N TYR A 49 -0.07 8.92 -8.38
CA TYR A 49 0.27 9.90 -9.40
C TYR A 49 1.65 9.63 -9.99
N VAL A 50 1.85 10.10 -11.22
CA VAL A 50 3.10 9.95 -11.96
C VAL A 50 3.60 11.30 -12.45
N GLY A 51 4.90 11.39 -12.68
CA GLY A 51 5.51 12.54 -13.32
C GLY A 51 7.00 12.38 -13.53
N SER A 52 7.62 13.42 -14.08
CA SER A 52 9.06 13.59 -14.02
C SER A 52 9.53 13.82 -12.59
N HIS A 53 10.85 13.72 -12.40
CA HIS A 53 11.52 14.00 -11.12
C HIS A 53 11.00 15.27 -10.45
N ASP A 54 11.08 16.42 -11.13
CA ASP A 54 10.72 17.71 -10.55
C ASP A 54 9.22 17.79 -10.21
N GLU A 55 8.37 17.21 -11.06
CA GLU A 55 6.93 17.17 -10.86
C GLU A 55 6.57 16.33 -9.64
N VAL A 56 7.11 15.13 -9.50
CA VAL A 56 6.80 14.26 -8.35
C VAL A 56 7.34 14.83 -7.05
N VAL A 57 8.52 15.47 -7.05
CA VAL A 57 9.07 16.13 -5.86
C VAL A 57 8.15 17.26 -5.41
N ARG A 58 7.79 18.19 -6.31
CA ARG A 58 6.91 19.32 -5.99
C ARG A 58 5.54 18.85 -5.51
N SER A 59 4.92 17.92 -6.24
CA SER A 59 3.59 17.38 -5.92
C SER A 59 3.58 16.70 -4.56
N SER A 60 4.61 15.90 -4.25
CA SER A 60 4.72 15.21 -2.95
C SER A 60 4.88 16.18 -1.79
N VAL A 61 5.71 17.22 -1.93
CA VAL A 61 5.89 18.25 -0.89
C VAL A 61 4.60 19.03 -0.66
N GLN A 62 3.88 19.40 -1.73
CA GLN A 62 2.61 20.12 -1.62
C GLN A 62 1.53 19.25 -0.96
N LEU A 63 1.41 17.99 -1.37
CA LEU A 63 0.50 17.03 -0.75
C LEU A 63 0.75 16.88 0.76
N ILE A 64 2.02 16.76 1.17
CA ILE A 64 2.37 16.62 2.59
C ILE A 64 1.97 17.87 3.37
N ARG A 65 2.19 19.07 2.82
CA ARG A 65 1.75 20.32 3.47
C ARG A 65 0.24 20.38 3.64
N VAL A 66 -0.52 20.05 2.59
CA VAL A 66 -1.99 20.00 2.66
C VAL A 66 -2.45 18.96 3.70
N ALA A 67 -1.87 17.76 3.71
CA ALA A 67 -2.18 16.77 4.73
C ALA A 67 -1.90 17.29 6.15
N SER A 68 -0.78 17.99 6.37
CA SER A 68 -0.43 18.58 7.66
C SER A 68 -1.37 19.70 8.12
N GLU A 69 -1.98 20.43 7.19
CA GLU A 69 -2.92 21.50 7.48
C GLU A 69 -4.33 20.97 7.79
N HIS A 70 -4.73 19.89 7.11
CA HIS A 70 -6.11 19.42 7.12
C HIS A 70 -6.36 18.18 7.99
N ILE A 71 -5.33 17.37 8.29
CA ILE A 71 -5.49 16.11 9.03
C ILE A 71 -4.86 16.26 10.42
N ASP A 72 -5.68 16.08 11.46
CA ASP A 72 -5.24 16.04 12.86
C ASP A 72 -5.33 14.62 13.41
N MET A 73 -4.18 13.93 13.50
CA MET A 73 -4.08 12.54 13.92
C MET A 73 -4.60 12.28 15.35
N ARG A 74 -4.71 13.31 16.19
CA ARG A 74 -5.28 13.18 17.55
C ARG A 74 -6.74 12.75 17.53
N HIS A 75 -7.44 13.00 16.42
CA HIS A 75 -8.86 12.68 16.23
C HIS A 75 -9.07 11.60 15.16
N HIS A 76 -7.99 11.08 14.55
CA HIS A 76 -8.09 10.08 13.49
C HIS A 76 -8.29 8.68 14.07
N GLU A 77 -9.36 8.02 13.64
CA GLU A 77 -9.63 6.60 13.90
C GLU A 77 -9.98 5.88 12.59
N GLY A 78 -9.49 4.66 12.42
CA GLY A 78 -9.74 3.82 11.26
C GLY A 78 -9.22 2.40 11.44
N ASN A 79 -9.77 1.44 10.68
CA ASN A 79 -9.42 0.02 10.82
C ASN A 79 -8.03 -0.34 10.24
N HIS A 80 -7.43 0.54 9.44
CA HIS A 80 -6.11 0.31 8.85
C HIS A 80 -4.98 0.85 9.74
N PRO A 81 -3.90 0.08 10.00
CA PRO A 81 -2.77 0.58 10.77
C PRO A 81 -2.13 1.80 10.12
N ARG A 82 -1.93 2.87 10.90
CA ARG A 82 -1.32 4.14 10.48
C ARG A 82 -0.47 4.75 11.58
N MET A 83 0.51 5.56 11.23
CA MET A 83 1.36 6.31 12.17
C MET A 83 1.44 7.81 11.90
N GLY A 84 0.83 8.32 10.83
CA GLY A 84 0.78 9.76 10.56
C GLY A 84 -0.29 10.18 9.55
N ALA A 85 -0.48 11.50 9.42
CA ALA A 85 -1.43 12.12 8.49
C ALA A 85 -1.12 11.72 7.04
N VAL A 86 0.17 11.63 6.71
CA VAL A 86 0.66 10.80 5.62
C VAL A 86 1.42 9.64 6.25
N ASP A 87 0.89 8.42 6.11
CA ASP A 87 1.46 7.23 6.74
C ASP A 87 2.72 6.74 6.02
N VAL A 88 2.65 6.68 4.70
CA VAL A 88 3.76 6.26 3.84
C VAL A 88 3.74 7.02 2.51
N MET A 89 4.93 7.30 1.98
CA MET A 89 5.20 7.97 0.70
C MET A 89 6.22 7.15 -0.11
N PRO A 90 5.79 6.08 -0.80
CA PRO A 90 6.63 5.34 -1.73
C PRO A 90 6.88 6.12 -3.02
N PHE A 91 8.10 6.01 -3.54
CA PHE A 91 8.43 6.33 -4.92
C PHE A 91 8.79 5.03 -5.65
N VAL A 92 8.22 4.83 -6.83
CA VAL A 92 8.36 3.62 -7.64
C VAL A 92 8.91 4.03 -9.01
N PRO A 93 10.12 3.59 -9.37
CA PRO A 93 10.65 3.86 -10.71
C PRO A 93 9.84 3.07 -11.75
N LEU A 94 9.38 3.75 -12.81
CA LEU A 94 8.62 3.12 -13.89
C LEU A 94 9.39 3.12 -15.21
N GLY A 95 9.09 2.13 -16.06
CA GLY A 95 9.71 1.97 -17.38
C GLY A 95 11.22 1.80 -17.29
N GLU A 96 11.97 2.67 -17.97
CA GLU A 96 13.44 2.63 -17.98
C GLU A 96 14.09 3.39 -16.80
N THR A 97 13.28 3.99 -15.93
CA THR A 97 13.77 4.74 -14.77
C THR A 97 14.50 3.83 -13.80
N LYS A 98 15.66 4.26 -13.31
CA LYS A 98 16.45 3.48 -12.36
C LYS A 98 16.05 3.80 -10.92
N THR A 99 16.30 2.84 -10.03
CA THR A 99 16.06 3.01 -8.58
C THR A 99 16.82 4.21 -8.03
N GLU A 100 18.04 4.46 -8.50
CA GLU A 100 18.87 5.59 -8.06
C GLU A 100 18.25 6.95 -8.42
N GLU A 101 17.56 7.05 -9.56
CA GLU A 101 16.89 8.29 -9.97
C GLU A 101 15.68 8.58 -9.05
N ALA A 102 14.89 7.56 -8.74
CA ALA A 102 13.82 7.67 -7.74
C ALA A 102 14.36 7.98 -6.33
N GLN A 103 15.56 7.52 -6.00
CA GLN A 103 16.20 7.80 -4.72
C GLN A 103 16.57 9.27 -4.57
N ILE A 104 17.04 9.93 -5.64
CA ILE A 104 17.34 11.37 -5.62
C ILE A 104 16.04 12.16 -5.34
N ALA A 105 14.92 11.80 -5.98
CA ALA A 105 13.63 12.44 -5.69
C ALA A 105 13.19 12.27 -4.22
N VAL A 106 13.37 11.07 -3.65
CA VAL A 106 13.12 10.83 -2.21
C VAL A 106 14.00 11.70 -1.33
N ASP A 107 15.28 11.85 -1.68
CA ASP A 107 16.24 12.64 -0.91
C ASP A 107 15.87 14.12 -0.92
N GLU A 108 15.48 14.67 -2.07
CA GLU A 108 15.02 16.06 -2.17
C GLU A 108 13.74 16.35 -1.39
N VAL A 109 12.75 15.44 -1.43
CA VAL A 109 11.53 15.57 -0.61
C VAL A 109 11.87 15.50 0.88
N TYR A 110 12.77 14.58 1.26
CA TYR A 110 13.21 14.42 2.64
C TYR A 110 13.94 15.67 3.15
N GLU A 111 14.90 16.22 2.40
CA GLU A 111 15.65 17.42 2.78
C GLU A 111 14.72 18.65 2.95
N GLN A 112 13.70 18.79 2.11
CA GLN A 112 12.73 19.89 2.23
C GLN A 112 11.84 19.80 3.48
N LEU A 113 11.68 18.60 4.07
CA LEU A 113 10.71 18.34 5.15
C LEU A 113 11.35 17.87 6.46
N GLU A 114 12.63 17.50 6.48
CA GLU A 114 13.28 16.90 7.66
C GLU A 114 13.33 17.82 8.89
N SER A 115 13.22 19.14 8.68
CA SER A 115 13.17 20.12 9.77
C SER A 115 11.79 20.23 10.43
N THR A 116 10.74 19.70 9.80
CA THR A 116 9.34 19.90 10.20
C THR A 116 8.58 18.60 10.46
N HIS A 117 8.88 17.52 9.73
CA HIS A 117 8.13 16.27 9.79
C HIS A 117 9.04 15.10 10.14
N LEU A 118 8.62 14.25 11.09
CA LEU A 118 9.37 13.06 11.45
C LEU A 118 9.24 11.98 10.38
N MET A 119 10.36 11.56 9.81
CA MET A 119 10.41 10.65 8.68
C MET A 119 11.29 9.44 8.95
N PHE A 120 10.76 8.26 8.66
CA PHE A 120 11.51 7.02 8.55
C PHE A 120 11.84 6.74 7.09
N ARG A 121 13.11 6.53 6.78
CA ARG A 121 13.52 6.01 5.48
C ARG A 121 13.28 4.50 5.44
N TYR A 122 12.50 4.03 4.47
CA TYR A 122 12.12 2.63 4.34
C TYR A 122 12.37 2.08 2.93
N GLY A 123 12.08 0.79 2.72
CA GLY A 123 12.28 0.14 1.42
C GLY A 123 13.76 0.15 1.04
N ASN A 124 14.05 0.47 -0.22
CA ASN A 124 15.41 0.59 -0.75
C ASN A 124 16.14 1.82 -0.21
N SER A 125 15.41 2.79 0.38
CA SER A 125 16.00 3.96 1.03
C SER A 125 16.41 3.71 2.49
N ALA A 126 16.07 2.54 3.05
CA ALA A 126 16.39 2.22 4.43
C ALA A 126 17.90 2.10 4.65
N LYS A 127 18.43 2.84 5.64
CA LYS A 127 19.86 2.79 6.01
C LYS A 127 20.28 1.46 6.66
N MET A 128 19.31 0.67 7.14
CA MET A 128 19.54 -0.62 7.78
C MET A 128 18.49 -1.63 7.32
N PRO A 129 18.85 -2.92 7.15
CA PRO A 129 17.90 -3.96 6.74
C PRO A 129 16.66 -4.05 7.64
N SER A 130 16.82 -3.82 8.95
CA SER A 130 15.73 -3.85 9.93
C SER A 130 14.65 -2.78 9.71
N ARG A 131 14.96 -1.71 8.97
CA ARG A 131 14.07 -0.58 8.66
C ARG A 131 13.38 -0.68 7.29
N SER A 132 13.76 -1.65 6.46
CA SER A 132 13.22 -1.84 5.11
C SER A 132 11.69 -2.06 5.07
N ARG A 133 11.13 -2.71 6.11
CA ARG A 133 9.72 -3.13 6.13
C ARG A 133 8.84 -2.10 6.83
N LEU A 134 7.85 -1.54 6.11
CA LEU A 134 6.87 -0.61 6.66
C LEU A 134 6.16 -1.12 7.93
N PRO A 135 5.65 -2.38 8.01
CA PRO A 135 5.00 -2.86 9.23
C PRO A 135 5.92 -2.86 10.46
N THR A 136 7.24 -2.97 10.27
CA THR A 136 8.21 -2.87 11.36
C THR A 136 8.28 -1.44 11.89
N LEU A 137 8.34 -0.46 10.99
CA LEU A 137 8.42 0.96 11.34
C LEU A 137 7.11 1.51 11.90
N ARG A 138 5.97 1.03 11.40
CA ARG A 138 4.61 1.42 11.80
C ARG A 138 4.08 0.70 13.05
N LYS A 139 4.89 -0.16 13.65
CA LYS A 139 4.47 -0.94 14.81
C LYS A 139 4.06 -0.01 15.96
N GLY A 140 2.92 -0.32 16.58
CA GLY A 140 2.32 0.50 17.65
C GLY A 140 1.41 1.62 17.15
N GLY A 141 1.36 1.87 15.84
CA GLY A 141 0.54 2.94 15.27
C GLY A 141 0.93 4.33 15.75
N TYR A 142 0.08 5.32 15.46
CA TYR A 142 0.22 6.70 15.92
C TYR A 142 0.23 6.79 17.47
N GLU A 143 -0.66 6.05 18.14
CA GLU A 143 -0.83 6.07 19.60
C GLU A 143 0.46 5.69 20.33
N GLY A 144 1.25 4.79 19.76
CA GLY A 144 2.49 4.32 20.35
C GLY A 144 3.70 5.22 20.10
N LEU A 145 3.63 6.22 19.22
CA LEU A 145 4.81 6.97 18.79
C LEU A 145 5.45 7.80 19.90
N LYS A 146 4.65 8.56 20.67
CA LYS A 146 5.17 9.45 21.73
C LYS A 146 5.92 8.65 22.80
N GLU A 147 5.31 7.57 23.31
CA GLU A 147 5.96 6.68 24.26
C GLU A 147 7.22 6.03 23.66
N ARG A 148 7.14 5.56 22.41
CA ARG A 148 8.28 4.94 21.71
C ARG A 148 9.46 5.89 21.57
N PHE A 149 9.24 7.15 21.22
CA PHE A 149 10.35 8.08 20.98
C PHE A 149 10.94 8.63 22.27
N LEU A 150 10.13 8.75 23.33
CA LEU A 150 10.52 9.27 24.64
C LEU A 150 11.03 8.18 25.63
N GLY A 151 11.51 7.05 25.12
CA GLY A 151 12.21 6.05 25.93
C GLY A 151 11.33 4.96 26.56
N GLY A 152 10.08 4.82 26.13
CA GLY A 152 9.23 3.70 26.51
C GLY A 152 9.78 2.34 26.08
N ARG A 153 9.12 1.24 26.49
CA ARG A 153 9.62 -0.10 26.15
C ARG A 153 9.52 -0.34 24.64
N TRP A 154 10.63 -0.75 24.03
CA TRP A 154 10.69 -1.08 22.62
C TRP A 154 11.56 -2.31 22.39
N ASN A 155 11.21 -3.12 21.39
CA ASN A 155 11.86 -4.41 21.17
C ASN A 155 13.08 -4.32 20.26
N ASN A 156 13.21 -3.26 19.44
CA ASN A 156 14.32 -3.10 18.52
C ASN A 156 14.71 -1.63 18.39
N GLU A 157 15.76 -1.24 19.10
CA GLU A 157 16.29 0.14 19.13
C GLU A 157 16.63 0.70 17.75
N GLU A 158 17.09 -0.11 16.79
CA GLU A 158 17.38 0.33 15.42
C GLU A 158 16.16 0.91 14.68
N THR A 159 14.97 0.53 15.13
CA THR A 159 13.71 0.96 14.55
C THR A 159 13.00 1.97 15.44
N ARG A 160 13.54 2.34 16.61
CA ARG A 160 12.82 3.17 17.58
C ARG A 160 12.47 4.53 17.00
N HIS A 161 13.45 5.23 16.42
CA HIS A 161 13.33 6.63 16.07
C HIS A 161 13.29 6.87 14.55
N PRO A 162 12.64 7.95 14.10
CA PRO A 162 12.79 8.51 12.75
C PRO A 162 14.25 8.79 12.40
N ASP A 163 14.58 8.85 11.11
CA ASP A 163 15.95 9.15 10.65
C ASP A 163 16.40 10.57 11.01
N ASN A 164 15.46 11.50 11.15
CA ASN A 164 15.66 12.90 11.55
C ASN A 164 15.22 13.20 12.99
N TRP A 165 15.17 12.19 13.86
CA TRP A 165 14.79 12.43 15.26
C TRP A 165 15.78 13.34 15.97
N ASN A 166 15.31 14.46 16.50
CA ASN A 166 16.12 15.47 17.18
C ASN A 166 16.05 15.38 18.73
N GLY A 167 15.26 14.44 19.26
CA GLY A 167 15.04 14.30 20.72
C GLY A 167 13.75 14.93 21.24
N GLU A 168 12.98 15.62 20.41
CA GLU A 168 11.83 16.41 20.85
C GLU A 168 10.51 15.95 20.20
N TRP A 169 9.48 15.81 21.03
CA TRP A 169 8.11 15.56 20.58
C TRP A 169 7.30 16.85 20.72
N THR A 170 6.97 17.49 19.59
CA THR A 170 6.32 18.80 19.50
C THR A 170 4.84 18.69 19.14
N GLU A 171 4.11 19.81 19.16
CA GLU A 171 2.70 19.86 18.72
C GLU A 171 2.53 19.48 17.25
N ILE A 172 3.51 19.80 16.38
CA ILE A 172 3.51 19.35 14.98
C ILE A 172 3.49 17.82 14.92
N ASN A 173 4.25 17.15 15.79
CA ASN A 173 4.29 15.68 15.85
C ASN A 173 3.02 15.10 16.45
N GLU A 174 2.35 15.82 17.37
CA GLU A 174 1.03 15.40 17.85
C GLU A 174 -0.02 15.45 16.75
N LYS A 175 -0.07 16.52 15.94
CA LYS A 175 -1.05 16.64 14.86
C LYS A 175 -0.73 15.72 13.67
N PHE A 176 0.54 15.60 13.31
CA PHE A 176 0.96 14.89 12.10
C PHE A 176 1.31 13.42 12.35
N GLY A 177 1.90 13.08 13.49
CA GLY A 177 2.55 11.78 13.71
C GLY A 177 3.93 11.67 13.04
N ALA A 178 4.18 10.55 12.36
CA ALA A 178 5.39 10.30 11.59
C ALA A 178 5.07 9.62 10.25
N MET A 179 5.96 9.75 9.26
CA MET A 179 5.79 9.19 7.92
C MET A 179 6.92 8.22 7.58
N ALA A 180 6.63 7.18 6.79
CA ALA A 180 7.66 6.42 6.10
C ALA A 180 7.84 6.92 4.66
N ILE A 181 9.05 7.25 4.23
CA ILE A 181 9.36 7.71 2.87
C ILE A 181 10.46 6.84 2.26
N GLY A 182 10.36 6.50 0.99
CA GLY A 182 11.41 5.73 0.35
C GLY A 182 11.07 5.16 -1.02
N VAL A 183 12.08 4.57 -1.64
CA VAL A 183 11.94 3.87 -2.92
C VAL A 183 11.56 2.42 -2.68
N ARG A 184 10.66 1.89 -3.50
CA ARG A 184 10.34 0.46 -3.53
C ARG A 184 10.09 -0.02 -4.97
N PRO A 185 10.24 -1.33 -5.25
CA PRO A 185 9.72 -1.90 -6.48
C PRO A 185 8.19 -1.77 -6.54
N VAL A 186 7.63 -2.06 -7.71
CA VAL A 186 6.18 -2.17 -7.89
C VAL A 186 5.63 -3.19 -6.88
N LEU A 187 4.48 -2.84 -6.31
CA LEU A 187 3.77 -3.66 -5.33
C LEU A 187 2.30 -3.59 -5.72
N ILE A 188 1.67 -4.75 -5.83
CA ILE A 188 0.24 -4.84 -6.14
C ILE A 188 -0.50 -4.95 -4.81
N ALA A 189 -1.29 -3.92 -4.47
CA ALA A 189 -2.25 -4.01 -3.38
C ALA A 189 -3.49 -4.73 -3.92
N TYR A 190 -3.79 -5.89 -3.35
CA TYR A 190 -4.76 -6.83 -3.90
C TYR A 190 -5.64 -7.40 -2.79
N ASN A 191 -6.94 -7.20 -2.90
CA ASN A 191 -7.93 -7.66 -1.94
C ASN A 191 -8.79 -8.76 -2.57
N VAL A 192 -8.99 -9.87 -1.85
CA VAL A 192 -9.94 -10.92 -2.26
C VAL A 192 -11.20 -10.82 -1.42
N ASN A 193 -12.35 -10.73 -2.08
CA ASN A 193 -13.65 -10.50 -1.47
C ASN A 193 -14.24 -11.81 -0.95
N VAL A 194 -14.74 -11.81 0.28
CA VAL A 194 -15.24 -12.99 0.99
C VAL A 194 -16.60 -12.67 1.58
N LYS A 195 -17.63 -13.50 1.28
CA LYS A 195 -19.00 -13.31 1.78
C LYS A 195 -19.15 -13.70 3.25
N GLU A 196 -18.55 -12.90 4.12
CA GLU A 196 -18.71 -12.94 5.57
C GLU A 196 -18.64 -11.50 6.14
N GLU A 197 -19.47 -11.15 7.11
CA GLU A 197 -19.42 -9.80 7.71
C GLU A 197 -18.25 -9.64 8.69
N ALA A 198 -18.03 -10.65 9.54
CA ALA A 198 -16.88 -10.69 10.43
C ALA A 198 -15.74 -11.47 9.75
N PRO A 199 -14.49 -10.97 9.76
CA PRO A 199 -13.39 -11.51 8.95
C PRO A 199 -12.79 -12.79 9.56
N MET A 200 -13.60 -13.83 9.75
CA MET A 200 -13.20 -15.08 10.40
C MET A 200 -12.40 -15.96 9.45
N ALA A 201 -12.97 -16.32 8.30
CA ALA A 201 -12.29 -17.07 7.26
C ALA A 201 -11.15 -16.24 6.65
N SER A 202 -11.39 -14.96 6.42
CA SER A 202 -10.43 -14.00 5.85
C SER A 202 -9.19 -13.86 6.73
N SER A 203 -9.36 -13.73 8.05
CA SER A 203 -8.22 -13.65 8.98
C SER A 203 -7.43 -14.95 9.07
N VAL A 204 -8.09 -16.10 8.91
CA VAL A 204 -7.41 -17.40 8.85
C VAL A 204 -6.62 -17.52 7.55
N ALA A 205 -7.25 -17.29 6.41
CA ALA A 205 -6.61 -17.34 5.10
C ALA A 205 -5.40 -16.40 5.06
N ALA A 206 -5.55 -15.14 5.46
CA ALA A 206 -4.48 -14.15 5.51
C ALA A 206 -3.25 -14.63 6.32
N LYS A 207 -3.46 -15.30 7.45
CA LYS A 207 -2.37 -15.86 8.27
C LYS A 207 -1.66 -17.01 7.58
N VAL A 208 -2.40 -17.86 6.86
CA VAL A 208 -1.90 -19.02 6.15
C VAL A 208 -1.12 -18.61 4.90
N ILE A 209 -1.58 -17.60 4.17
CA ILE A 209 -0.95 -17.19 2.91
C ILE A 209 0.26 -16.26 3.10
N ARG A 210 0.22 -15.31 4.04
CA ARG A 210 1.28 -14.29 4.18
C ARG A 210 2.62 -14.92 4.52
N SER A 211 3.72 -14.43 3.94
CA SER A 211 5.04 -15.06 4.06
C SER A 211 5.56 -15.16 5.50
N SER A 212 5.17 -14.23 6.36
CA SER A 212 5.50 -14.26 7.80
C SER A 212 4.82 -15.41 8.57
N GLY A 213 3.77 -15.98 8.00
CA GLY A 213 2.95 -17.03 8.55
C GLY A 213 2.35 -16.70 9.91
N PHE A 214 2.28 -17.70 10.78
CA PHE A 214 1.65 -17.60 12.10
C PHE A 214 2.36 -18.45 13.16
N PRO A 215 2.34 -18.01 14.44
CA PRO A 215 2.87 -18.81 15.53
C PRO A 215 1.88 -19.90 15.95
N ILE A 216 2.39 -21.08 16.27
CA ILE A 216 1.71 -22.16 16.98
C ILE A 216 2.43 -22.42 18.31
N LYS A 217 1.70 -22.85 19.33
CA LYS A 217 2.31 -23.30 20.59
C LYS A 217 2.70 -24.77 20.46
N ALA A 218 3.96 -25.08 20.71
CA ALA A 218 4.42 -26.45 20.86
C ALA A 218 3.90 -27.05 22.18
N GLY A 219 3.85 -28.38 22.25
CA GLY A 219 3.51 -29.09 23.50
C GLY A 219 4.45 -28.77 24.68
N SER A 220 5.66 -28.27 24.39
CA SER A 220 6.64 -27.78 25.37
C SER A 220 6.37 -26.36 25.87
N GLY A 221 5.35 -25.66 25.37
CA GLY A 221 5.03 -24.27 25.69
C GLY A 221 5.79 -23.22 24.88
N SER A 222 6.80 -23.61 24.08
CA SER A 222 7.50 -22.70 23.17
C SER A 222 6.65 -22.33 21.95
N LYS A 223 6.90 -21.16 21.34
CA LYS A 223 6.23 -20.74 20.11
C LYS A 223 7.06 -21.17 18.89
N ILE A 224 6.47 -21.96 18.01
CA ILE A 224 7.04 -22.31 16.70
C ILE A 224 6.30 -21.48 15.65
N ARG A 225 7.01 -20.97 14.64
CA ARG A 225 6.38 -20.22 13.55
C ARG A 225 6.23 -21.11 12.33
N VAL A 226 4.98 -21.34 11.92
CA VAL A 226 4.65 -21.95 10.63
C VAL A 226 4.80 -20.87 9.57
N ARG A 227 5.57 -21.15 8.51
CA ARG A 227 5.70 -20.22 7.37
C ARG A 227 4.41 -20.21 6.55
N GLY A 228 4.11 -19.07 5.94
CA GLY A 228 2.98 -18.98 5.03
C GLY A 228 3.24 -19.69 3.70
N LEU A 229 2.16 -19.92 2.95
CA LEU A 229 2.20 -20.61 1.67
C LEU A 229 2.81 -19.76 0.56
N LEU A 230 2.61 -18.44 0.59
CA LEU A 230 3.03 -17.52 -0.47
C LEU A 230 4.28 -16.73 -0.07
N GLN A 231 5.15 -16.48 -1.05
CA GLN A 231 6.37 -15.69 -0.87
C GLN A 231 6.09 -14.23 -1.21
N SER A 232 6.81 -13.30 -0.59
CA SER A 232 6.64 -11.86 -0.82
C SER A 232 5.19 -11.34 -0.67
N VAL A 233 4.40 -11.98 0.21
CA VAL A 233 3.03 -11.60 0.53
C VAL A 233 2.92 -11.12 1.96
N GLN A 234 2.30 -9.95 2.12
CA GLN A 234 1.74 -9.50 3.39
C GLN A 234 0.22 -9.55 3.29
N GLY A 235 -0.47 -9.85 4.39
CA GLY A 235 -1.92 -9.83 4.36
C GLY A 235 -2.56 -9.87 5.74
N MET A 236 -3.83 -9.44 5.76
CA MET A 236 -4.72 -9.45 6.91
C MET A 236 -6.17 -9.67 6.47
N GLY A 237 -6.99 -10.22 7.37
CA GLY A 237 -8.44 -10.27 7.19
C GLY A 237 -9.07 -9.04 7.84
N VAL A 238 -9.97 -8.37 7.13
CA VAL A 238 -10.54 -7.07 7.49
C VAL A 238 -11.98 -6.98 7.01
N PRO A 239 -12.91 -6.40 7.79
CA PRO A 239 -14.28 -6.18 7.34
C PRO A 239 -14.34 -5.00 6.36
N LEU A 240 -15.27 -5.08 5.41
CA LEU A 240 -15.69 -3.99 4.54
C LEU A 240 -17.18 -3.74 4.79
N GLU A 241 -17.46 -2.97 5.85
CA GLU A 241 -18.80 -2.82 6.43
C GLU A 241 -19.79 -2.22 5.43
N SER A 242 -19.32 -1.26 4.62
CA SER A 242 -20.07 -0.63 3.54
C SER A 242 -20.69 -1.61 2.54
N HIS A 243 -20.09 -2.80 2.38
CA HIS A 243 -20.52 -3.82 1.43
C HIS A 243 -21.08 -5.09 2.10
N GLY A 244 -21.08 -5.15 3.44
CA GLY A 244 -21.52 -6.33 4.19
C GLY A 244 -20.66 -7.58 3.94
N ILE A 245 -19.38 -7.40 3.60
CA ILE A 245 -18.42 -8.47 3.32
C ILE A 245 -17.13 -8.27 4.12
N SER A 246 -16.20 -9.22 3.99
CA SER A 246 -14.83 -9.10 4.46
C SER A 246 -13.88 -9.30 3.31
N GLN A 247 -12.64 -8.85 3.49
CA GLN A 247 -11.58 -9.03 2.52
C GLN A 247 -10.38 -9.74 3.15
N VAL A 248 -9.72 -10.57 2.34
CA VAL A 248 -8.30 -10.87 2.54
C VAL A 248 -7.51 -9.77 1.84
N SER A 249 -7.14 -8.74 2.58
CA SER A 249 -6.34 -7.63 2.05
C SER A 249 -4.87 -8.00 2.03
N MET A 250 -4.21 -7.80 0.87
CA MET A 250 -2.82 -8.20 0.66
C MET A 250 -1.98 -7.13 -0.03
N ASN A 251 -0.68 -7.21 0.24
CA ASN A 251 0.35 -6.58 -0.56
C ASN A 251 1.24 -7.68 -1.16
N LEU A 252 1.26 -7.76 -2.49
CA LEU A 252 2.16 -8.60 -3.29
C LEU A 252 3.40 -7.75 -3.63
N SER A 253 4.47 -7.89 -2.83
CA SER A 253 5.66 -7.05 -2.98
C SER A 253 6.63 -7.52 -4.08
N ASP A 254 6.39 -8.72 -4.63
CA ASP A 254 7.13 -9.30 -5.73
C ASP A 254 6.16 -10.16 -6.56
N PRO A 255 5.47 -9.57 -7.56
CA PRO A 255 4.52 -10.28 -8.40
C PRO A 255 5.14 -11.42 -9.22
N ASP A 256 6.45 -11.39 -9.47
CA ASP A 256 7.15 -12.45 -10.19
C ASP A 256 7.30 -13.73 -9.33
N GLN A 257 7.40 -13.57 -8.00
CA GLN A 257 7.40 -14.69 -7.07
C GLN A 257 6.00 -15.19 -6.72
N THR A 258 5.00 -14.31 -6.68
CA THR A 258 3.62 -14.68 -6.42
C THR A 258 2.70 -13.81 -7.27
N SER A 259 2.17 -14.43 -8.32
CA SER A 259 1.23 -13.81 -9.24
C SER A 259 -0.15 -13.59 -8.60
N ILE A 260 -0.91 -12.63 -9.14
CA ILE A 260 -2.24 -12.26 -8.62
C ILE A 260 -3.23 -13.43 -8.65
N HIS A 261 -3.21 -14.24 -9.71
CA HIS A 261 -4.09 -15.41 -9.86
C HIS A 261 -3.70 -16.52 -8.89
N LEU A 262 -2.40 -16.75 -8.64
CA LEU A 262 -1.97 -17.72 -7.62
C LEU A 262 -2.45 -17.29 -6.23
N ALA A 263 -2.36 -16.00 -5.89
CA ALA A 263 -2.85 -15.49 -4.61
C ALA A 263 -4.36 -15.68 -4.47
N TYR A 264 -5.13 -15.31 -5.50
CA TYR A 264 -6.58 -15.49 -5.56
C TYR A 264 -7.00 -16.95 -5.39
N GLU A 265 -6.47 -17.85 -6.23
CA GLU A 265 -6.83 -19.27 -6.22
C GLU A 265 -6.40 -19.97 -4.92
N THR A 266 -5.28 -19.55 -4.32
CA THR A 266 -4.85 -20.06 -3.01
C THR A 266 -5.84 -19.67 -1.92
N ILE A 267 -6.29 -18.41 -1.89
CA ILE A 267 -7.30 -17.95 -0.93
C ILE A 267 -8.62 -18.71 -1.13
N ARG A 268 -9.07 -18.82 -2.38
CA ARG A 268 -10.28 -19.54 -2.75
C ARG A 268 -10.24 -21.01 -2.30
N SER A 269 -9.12 -21.69 -2.51
CA SER A 269 -8.90 -23.08 -2.08
C SER A 269 -8.88 -23.27 -0.57
N ILE A 270 -8.60 -22.22 0.22
CA ILE A 270 -8.65 -22.25 1.68
C ILE A 270 -10.06 -21.96 2.18
N ILE A 271 -10.72 -20.97 1.59
CA ILE A 271 -11.99 -20.41 2.10
C ILE A 271 -13.20 -21.22 1.65
N GLU A 272 -13.30 -21.62 0.38
CA GLU A 272 -14.48 -22.36 -0.12
C GLU A 272 -14.73 -23.67 0.64
N PRO A 273 -13.71 -24.48 1.01
CA PRO A 273 -13.92 -25.67 1.84
C PRO A 273 -14.43 -25.37 3.27
N MET A 274 -14.33 -24.13 3.74
CA MET A 274 -14.91 -23.69 5.01
C MET A 274 -16.43 -23.38 4.89
N GLY A 275 -17.00 -23.47 3.68
CA GLY A 275 -18.40 -23.15 3.40
C GLY A 275 -18.67 -21.65 3.23
N VAL A 276 -17.63 -20.84 3.01
CA VAL A 276 -17.73 -19.39 2.78
C VAL A 276 -17.39 -19.11 1.32
N GLU A 277 -18.17 -18.24 0.67
CA GLU A 277 -17.99 -17.91 -0.74
C GLU A 277 -16.90 -16.84 -0.93
N VAL A 278 -16.03 -17.04 -1.93
CA VAL A 278 -15.14 -15.99 -2.45
C VAL A 278 -15.82 -15.34 -3.65
N SER A 279 -15.98 -14.02 -3.61
CA SER A 279 -16.83 -13.27 -4.54
C SER A 279 -16.04 -12.23 -5.33
N GLY A 280 -14.99 -12.67 -6.02
CA GLY A 280 -14.12 -11.82 -6.82
C GLY A 280 -13.06 -11.10 -5.98
N SER A 281 -12.49 -10.06 -6.56
CA SER A 281 -11.36 -9.36 -5.98
C SER A 281 -11.29 -7.91 -6.44
N GLU A 282 -10.34 -7.18 -5.89
CA GLU A 282 -10.10 -5.77 -6.14
C GLU A 282 -8.58 -5.52 -6.15
N ILE A 283 -8.13 -4.77 -7.15
CA ILE A 283 -6.80 -4.15 -7.14
C ILE A 283 -6.98 -2.74 -6.60
N VAL A 284 -6.09 -2.33 -5.70
CA VAL A 284 -6.01 -0.97 -5.17
C VAL A 284 -4.78 -0.33 -5.79
N GLY A 285 -4.97 0.79 -6.50
CA GLY A 285 -3.97 1.46 -7.31
C GLY A 285 -3.83 0.84 -8.69
N LEU A 286 -2.60 0.77 -9.18
CA LEU A 286 -2.26 0.26 -10.50
C LEU A 286 -1.65 -1.14 -10.44
N VAL A 287 -1.69 -1.82 -11.58
CA VAL A 287 -1.10 -3.15 -11.77
C VAL A 287 -0.20 -3.18 -13.02
N PRO A 288 0.94 -3.87 -12.98
CA PRO A 288 1.73 -4.13 -14.19
C PRO A 288 0.93 -4.92 -15.23
N LEU A 289 1.10 -4.57 -16.50
CA LEU A 289 0.52 -5.30 -17.62
C LEU A 289 0.93 -6.77 -17.58
N ASP A 290 2.20 -7.06 -17.32
CA ASP A 290 2.71 -8.45 -17.31
C ASP A 290 1.99 -9.32 -16.28
N SER A 291 1.64 -8.78 -15.10
CA SER A 291 0.85 -9.50 -14.09
C SER A 291 -0.57 -9.82 -14.58
N MET A 292 -1.18 -8.91 -15.35
CA MET A 292 -2.48 -9.13 -15.98
C MET A 292 -2.40 -10.14 -17.13
N LEU A 293 -1.35 -10.09 -17.95
CA LEU A 293 -1.14 -11.05 -19.04
C LEU A 293 -0.89 -12.46 -18.51
N GLU A 294 -0.14 -12.60 -17.43
CA GLU A 294 0.10 -13.89 -16.77
C GLU A 294 -1.20 -14.49 -16.20
N ALA A 295 -1.99 -13.69 -15.49
CA ALA A 295 -3.31 -14.10 -15.03
C ALA A 295 -4.26 -14.42 -16.19
N GLY A 296 -4.20 -13.63 -17.26
CA GLY A 296 -4.96 -13.85 -18.48
C GLY A 296 -4.68 -15.21 -19.10
N ARG A 297 -3.39 -15.56 -19.26
CA ARG A 297 -2.97 -16.89 -19.75
C ARG A 297 -3.46 -18.02 -18.85
N TRP A 298 -3.40 -17.84 -17.53
CA TRP A 298 -3.91 -18.83 -16.57
C TRP A 298 -5.41 -19.10 -16.76
N TYR A 299 -6.23 -18.05 -16.81
CA TYR A 299 -7.69 -18.20 -16.96
C TYR A 299 -8.15 -18.50 -18.39
N HIS A 300 -7.35 -18.12 -19.39
CA HIS A 300 -7.62 -18.43 -20.78
C HIS A 300 -7.24 -19.87 -21.15
N GLY A 301 -6.16 -20.40 -20.58
CA GLY A 301 -5.61 -21.74 -20.86
C GLY A 301 -4.66 -21.79 -22.07
N SER A 302 -4.46 -20.68 -22.75
CA SER A 302 -3.54 -20.50 -23.88
C SER A 302 -3.01 -19.06 -23.93
N ASP A 303 -2.04 -18.81 -24.79
CA ASP A 303 -1.59 -17.45 -25.11
C ASP A 303 -2.53 -16.82 -26.15
N ASP A 304 -2.66 -15.50 -26.12
CA ASP A 304 -3.51 -14.71 -27.03
C ASP A 304 -3.03 -13.24 -27.07
N ASP A 305 -3.74 -12.37 -27.78
CA ASP A 305 -3.48 -10.94 -27.79
C ASP A 305 -3.70 -10.29 -26.40
N HIS A 306 -3.04 -9.15 -26.16
CA HIS A 306 -3.05 -8.49 -24.86
C HIS A 306 -4.46 -8.08 -24.40
N GLU A 307 -5.33 -7.64 -25.31
CA GLU A 307 -6.69 -7.21 -24.95
C GLU A 307 -7.52 -8.41 -24.49
N THR A 308 -7.41 -9.52 -25.22
CA THR A 308 -8.07 -10.78 -24.87
C THR A 308 -7.57 -11.31 -23.52
N LEU A 309 -6.26 -11.36 -23.30
CA LEU A 309 -5.68 -11.86 -22.05
C LEU A 309 -6.06 -10.98 -20.86
N VAL A 310 -5.99 -9.65 -20.98
CA VAL A 310 -6.40 -8.74 -19.92
C VAL A 310 -7.88 -8.92 -19.58
N LYS A 311 -8.75 -9.07 -20.58
CA LYS A 311 -10.17 -9.36 -20.35
C LYS A 311 -10.37 -10.67 -19.59
N LYS A 312 -9.63 -11.73 -19.95
CA LYS A 312 -9.69 -13.02 -19.25
C LYS A 312 -9.20 -12.94 -17.81
N ALA A 313 -8.18 -12.12 -17.54
CA ALA A 313 -7.72 -11.86 -16.18
C ALA A 313 -8.80 -11.14 -15.35
N ILE A 314 -9.42 -10.10 -15.90
CA ILE A 314 -10.50 -9.34 -15.25
C ILE A 314 -11.67 -10.27 -14.89
N ASP A 315 -12.12 -11.08 -15.84
CA ASP A 315 -13.22 -12.03 -15.65
C ASP A 315 -12.86 -13.11 -14.61
N GLY A 316 -11.67 -13.70 -14.72
CA GLY A 316 -11.25 -14.82 -13.86
C GLY A 316 -10.98 -14.43 -12.41
N LEU A 317 -10.39 -13.25 -12.20
CA LEU A 317 -10.15 -12.69 -10.86
C LEU A 317 -11.41 -12.03 -10.28
N GLY A 318 -12.42 -11.77 -11.10
CA GLY A 318 -13.61 -11.03 -10.69
C GLY A 318 -13.29 -9.60 -10.25
N LEU A 319 -12.43 -8.89 -11.00
CA LEU A 319 -12.00 -7.51 -10.67
C LEU A 319 -13.15 -6.49 -10.72
N ASN A 320 -14.24 -6.83 -11.42
CA ASN A 320 -15.44 -5.99 -11.52
C ASN A 320 -16.44 -6.19 -10.36
N SER A 321 -16.05 -6.90 -9.30
CA SER A 321 -17.00 -7.36 -8.25
C SER A 321 -17.55 -6.25 -7.35
N LEU A 322 -16.76 -5.20 -7.08
CA LEU A 322 -17.17 -4.06 -6.25
C LEU A 322 -17.33 -2.76 -7.07
N GLY A 323 -16.77 -2.70 -8.27
CA GLY A 323 -16.80 -1.53 -9.15
C GLY A 323 -16.18 -1.87 -10.50
N GLU A 324 -16.27 -0.97 -11.47
CA GLU A 324 -15.67 -1.17 -12.79
C GLU A 324 -14.13 -1.09 -12.72
N PHE A 325 -13.46 -2.10 -13.28
CA PHE A 325 -12.02 -2.09 -13.53
C PHE A 325 -11.77 -1.63 -14.97
N ASP A 326 -11.40 -0.37 -15.14
CA ASP A 326 -10.97 0.16 -16.43
C ASP A 326 -9.48 -0.12 -16.67
N PRO A 327 -9.12 -1.04 -17.58
CA PRO A 327 -7.73 -1.41 -17.77
C PRO A 327 -6.87 -0.28 -18.36
N ASN A 328 -7.47 0.73 -19.02
CA ASN A 328 -6.70 1.84 -19.59
C ASN A 328 -6.19 2.82 -18.53
N THR A 329 -6.81 2.85 -17.35
CA THR A 329 -6.41 3.72 -16.25
C THR A 329 -5.78 2.93 -15.10
N ARG A 330 -6.05 1.62 -15.00
CA ARG A 330 -5.58 0.77 -13.90
C ARG A 330 -4.35 -0.08 -14.23
N ILE A 331 -4.02 -0.28 -15.50
CA ILE A 331 -2.78 -0.96 -15.93
C ILE A 331 -1.72 0.10 -16.22
N ILE A 332 -0.56 -0.01 -15.55
CA ILE A 332 0.51 1.00 -15.59
C ILE A 332 0.88 1.36 -17.03
N GLU A 333 1.21 0.37 -17.85
CA GLU A 333 1.70 0.56 -19.22
C GLU A 333 0.64 1.14 -20.15
N TRP A 334 -0.64 0.82 -19.92
CA TRP A 334 -1.75 1.35 -20.73
C TRP A 334 -2.10 2.78 -20.32
N ALA A 335 -2.11 3.08 -19.02
CA ALA A 335 -2.30 4.43 -18.49
C ALA A 335 -1.20 5.37 -19.00
N LEU A 336 0.07 4.93 -18.98
CA LEU A 336 1.18 5.70 -19.51
C LEU A 336 1.14 5.89 -21.03
N ARG A 337 0.55 4.95 -21.77
CA ARG A 337 0.37 5.10 -23.21
C ARG A 337 -0.67 6.18 -23.51
N ALA A 338 -1.81 6.15 -22.82
CA ALA A 338 -2.85 7.17 -22.97
C ALA A 338 -2.29 8.59 -22.73
N MET A 339 -1.48 8.77 -21.69
CA MET A 339 -0.81 10.05 -21.39
C MET A 339 0.16 10.55 -22.47
N ARG A 340 0.72 9.67 -23.30
CA ARG A 340 1.65 10.06 -24.39
C ARG A 340 0.91 10.42 -25.68
N GLU A 341 -0.35 10.00 -25.80
CA GLU A 341 -1.19 10.25 -26.96
C GLU A 341 -2.00 11.56 -26.82
N GLU A 342 -2.02 12.16 -25.62
CA GLU A 342 -2.55 13.50 -25.29
C GLU A 342 -1.51 14.62 -25.44
#